data_AF-V5I7T2-F1
#
_entry.id   AF-V5I7T2-F1
#
_cell.length_a   1.000
_cell.length_b   1.000
_cell.length_c   1.000
_cell.angle_alpha   90.00
_cell.angle_beta   90.00
_cell.angle_gamma   90.00
#
_symmetry.space_group_name_H-M   'P 1'
#
loop_
_entity.id
_entity.type
_entity.pdbx_description
1 polymer ?
#
loop_
_entity_poly.entity_id
_entity_poly.type
_entity_poly.pdbx_seq_one_letter_code
_entity_poly.pdbx_strand_id
1 'polypeptide(L)'
;ALIMEEILSKLLVANSKTIQEGTKELKEAFKKPGAIPALCDVIVTSANPQIRQSAAVLLRRKLGKKRQWSKLNVELRNRIKQGMLQALVNEQERLVKNAVAQFIGIIGKHEFPDNTWPEILQFVHTLTSSDTIFDKELGM
;
A
#
# COMPACT_ATOMS: atom_id res chain seq x y z
N ALA A 1 5.18 10.68 -8.04
CA ALA A 1 4.04 10.94 -7.14
C ALA A 1 2.93 11.81 -7.76
N LEU A 2 3.19 13.08 -8.11
CA LEU A 2 2.15 14.08 -8.42
C LEU A 2 1.06 13.64 -9.41
N ILE A 3 1.43 13.06 -10.56
CA ILE A 3 0.45 12.58 -11.56
C ILE A 3 -0.47 11.49 -10.97
N MET A 4 0.07 10.57 -10.17
CA MET A 4 -0.75 9.51 -9.56
C MET A 4 -1.71 10.11 -8.53
N GLU A 5 -1.23 11.04 -7.71
CA GLU A 5 -2.07 11.76 -6.73
C GLU A 5 -3.22 12.52 -7.37
N GLU A 6 -2.98 13.21 -8.49
CA GLU A 6 -4.02 13.87 -9.29
C GLU A 6 -5.05 12.88 -9.85
N ILE A 7 -4.61 11.71 -10.33
CA ILE A 7 -5.51 10.66 -10.80
C ILE A 7 -6.39 10.18 -9.63
N LEU A 8 -5.81 9.97 -8.45
CA LEU A 8 -6.55 9.50 -7.27
C LEU A 8 -7.52 10.55 -6.74
N SER A 9 -7.18 11.85 -6.79
CA SER A 9 -8.08 12.90 -6.33
C SER A 9 -9.38 12.94 -7.16
N LYS A 10 -9.31 12.68 -8.47
CA LYS A 10 -10.48 12.53 -9.35
C LYS A 10 -11.41 11.39 -8.95
N LEU A 11 -10.92 10.37 -8.25
CA LEU A 11 -11.72 9.23 -7.80
C LEU A 11 -12.48 9.52 -6.49
N LEU A 12 -12.17 10.63 -5.81
CA LEU A 12 -12.70 10.98 -4.49
C LEU A 12 -13.74 12.10 -4.52
N VAL A 13 -14.08 12.62 -5.70
CA VAL A 13 -15.07 13.69 -5.85
C VAL A 13 -16.46 13.14 -6.13
N ALA A 14 -17.51 13.86 -5.72
CA ALA A 14 -18.91 13.51 -6.02
C ALA A 14 -19.32 13.92 -7.45
N ASN A 15 -18.50 13.62 -8.46
CA ASN A 15 -18.78 13.91 -9.87
C ASN A 15 -18.52 12.67 -10.75
N SER A 16 -19.58 12.13 -11.35
CA SER A 16 -19.51 10.91 -12.16
C SER A 16 -18.58 11.02 -13.37
N LYS A 17 -18.58 12.17 -14.08
CA LYS A 17 -17.69 12.38 -15.24
C LYS A 17 -16.23 12.39 -14.82
N THR A 18 -15.91 13.13 -13.76
CA THR A 18 -14.54 13.19 -13.20
C THR A 18 -14.06 11.83 -12.70
N ILE A 19 -14.93 11.06 -12.02
CA ILE A 19 -14.60 9.69 -11.60
C ILE A 19 -14.32 8.79 -12.82
N GLN A 20 -15.12 8.88 -13.88
CA GLN A 20 -14.92 8.10 -15.10
C GLN A 20 -13.59 8.43 -15.78
N GLU A 21 -13.24 9.72 -15.88
CA GLU A 21 -11.96 10.19 -16.40
C GLU A 21 -10.79 9.68 -15.56
N GLY A 22 -10.82 9.90 -14.24
CA GLY A 22 -9.79 9.40 -13.33
C GLY A 22 -9.65 7.88 -13.38
N THR A 23 -10.75 7.15 -13.54
CA THR A 23 -10.73 5.69 -13.69
C THR A 23 -10.06 5.26 -15.00
N LYS A 24 -10.30 5.98 -16.11
CA LYS A 24 -9.65 5.74 -17.39
C LYS A 24 -8.14 6.02 -17.29
N GLU A 25 -7.76 7.16 -16.71
CA GLU A 25 -6.36 7.52 -16.49
C GLU A 25 -5.63 6.51 -15.60
N LEU A 26 -6.28 6.05 -14.52
CA LEU A 26 -5.74 5.02 -13.63
C LEU A 26 -5.51 3.69 -14.37
N LYS A 27 -6.45 3.29 -15.25
CA LYS A 27 -6.28 2.09 -16.09
C LYS A 27 -5.07 2.22 -17.02
N GLU A 28 -4.89 3.38 -17.65
CA GLU A 28 -3.73 3.64 -18.51
C GLU A 28 -2.43 3.70 -17.72
N ALA A 29 -2.41 4.35 -16.56
CA ALA A 29 -1.25 4.40 -15.68
C ALA A 29 -0.78 2.99 -15.32
N PHE A 30 -1.70 2.09 -14.98
CA PHE A 30 -1.38 0.70 -14.63
C PHE A 30 -0.80 -0.16 -15.75
N LYS A 31 -0.79 0.30 -17.00
CA LYS A 31 -0.05 -0.37 -18.08
C LYS A 31 1.46 -0.06 -18.02
N LYS A 32 1.85 0.98 -17.29
CA LYS A 32 3.24 1.44 -17.18
C LYS A 32 3.91 0.80 -15.95
N PRO A 33 5.21 0.44 -16.04
CA PRO A 33 5.94 -0.16 -14.92
C PRO A 33 6.06 0.78 -13.70
N GLY A 34 6.04 2.09 -13.91
CA GLY A 34 6.14 3.10 -12.84
C GLY A 34 4.89 3.26 -11.97
N ALA A 35 3.77 2.60 -12.28
CA ALA A 35 2.52 2.79 -11.54
C ALA A 35 2.58 2.29 -10.10
N ILE A 36 3.23 1.15 -9.87
CA ILE A 36 3.36 0.57 -8.52
C ILE A 36 4.28 1.43 -7.63
N PRO A 37 5.50 1.82 -8.07
CA PRO A 37 6.30 2.80 -7.34
C PRO A 37 5.54 4.10 -7.06
N ALA A 38 4.81 4.63 -8.06
CA ALA A 38 4.05 5.87 -7.87
C ALA A 38 2.95 5.75 -6.81
N LEU A 39 2.28 4.60 -6.69
CA LEU A 39 1.34 4.36 -5.58
C LEU A 39 2.05 4.31 -4.23
N CYS A 40 3.22 3.67 -4.15
CA CYS A 40 4.02 3.61 -2.92
C CYS A 40 4.46 5.01 -2.48
N ASP A 41 4.92 5.85 -3.42
CA ASP A 41 5.28 7.23 -3.13
C ASP A 41 4.09 8.00 -2.56
N VAL A 42 2.91 7.90 -3.20
CA VAL A 42 1.70 8.61 -2.76
C VAL A 42 1.28 8.21 -1.34
N ILE A 43 1.40 6.92 -0.97
CA ILE A 43 1.13 6.44 0.39
C ILE A 43 2.03 7.13 1.42
N VAL A 44 3.24 7.55 1.06
CA VAL A 44 4.21 8.14 2.00
C VAL A 44 4.20 9.67 1.94
N THR A 45 3.97 10.27 0.77
CA THR A 45 4.21 11.71 0.55
C THR A 45 2.95 12.57 0.49
N SER A 46 1.77 12.01 0.22
CA SER A 46 0.57 12.84 0.04
C SER A 46 0.14 13.45 1.37
N ALA A 47 -0.17 14.75 1.36
CA ALA A 47 -0.71 15.44 2.54
C ALA A 47 -2.15 15.01 2.86
N ASN A 48 -2.88 14.43 1.90
CA ASN A 48 -4.29 14.06 2.06
C ASN A 48 -4.45 12.59 2.51
N PRO A 49 -4.96 12.32 3.72
CA PRO A 49 -5.18 10.95 4.21
C PRO A 49 -6.06 10.08 3.32
N GLN A 50 -7.10 10.64 2.70
CA GLN A 50 -8.01 9.89 1.83
C GLN A 50 -7.30 9.43 0.56
N ILE A 51 -6.37 10.22 0.04
CA ILE A 51 -5.55 9.86 -1.11
C ILE A 51 -4.56 8.76 -0.71
N ARG A 52 -3.88 8.89 0.43
CA ARG A 52 -2.98 7.83 0.95
C ARG A 52 -3.71 6.51 1.16
N GLN A 53 -4.89 6.54 1.79
CA GLN A 53 -5.73 5.37 1.98
C GLN A 53 -6.11 4.71 0.64
N SER A 54 -6.56 5.53 -0.32
CA SER A 54 -6.95 5.06 -1.65
C SER A 54 -5.78 4.41 -2.39
N ALA A 55 -4.59 5.00 -2.29
CA ALA A 55 -3.38 4.44 -2.86
C ALA A 55 -3.03 3.08 -2.25
N ALA A 56 -3.11 2.93 -0.92
CA ALA A 56 -2.89 1.65 -0.24
C ALA A 56 -3.92 0.57 -0.65
N VAL A 57 -5.20 0.94 -0.77
CA VAL A 57 -6.26 0.03 -1.24
C VAL A 57 -6.01 -0.41 -2.68
N LEU A 58 -5.60 0.50 -3.56
CA LEU A 58 -5.30 0.18 -4.96
C LEU A 58 -4.05 -0.69 -5.09
N LEU A 59 -3.01 -0.42 -4.30
CA LEU A 59 -1.80 -1.25 -4.23
C LEU A 59 -2.16 -2.69 -3.83
N ARG A 60 -2.99 -2.84 -2.79
CA ARG A 60 -3.52 -4.13 -2.35
C ARG A 60 -4.36 -4.83 -3.42
N ARG A 61 -5.22 -4.11 -4.15
CA ARG A 61 -5.99 -4.67 -5.27
C ARG A 61 -5.10 -5.17 -6.41
N LYS A 62 -3.98 -4.48 -6.68
CA LYS A 62 -3.06 -4.85 -7.76
C LYS A 62 -2.16 -6.02 -7.41
N LEU A 63 -1.64 -6.06 -6.19
CA LEU A 63 -0.61 -7.01 -5.78
C LEU A 63 -1.13 -8.10 -4.84
N GLY A 64 -2.38 -8.04 -4.40
CA GLY A 64 -2.92 -8.97 -3.41
C GLY A 64 -3.07 -10.41 -3.87
N LYS A 65 -3.03 -10.69 -5.19
CA LYS A 65 -2.98 -12.06 -5.73
C LYS A 65 -1.53 -12.50 -5.85
N LYS A 66 -1.17 -13.68 -5.30
CA LYS A 66 0.21 -14.25 -5.36
C LYS A 66 0.81 -14.16 -6.76
N ARG A 67 0.07 -14.55 -7.80
CA ARG A 67 0.51 -14.47 -9.21
C ARG A 67 0.92 -13.05 -9.66
N GLN A 68 0.25 -12.00 -9.19
CA GLN A 68 0.62 -10.62 -9.58
C GLN A 68 1.83 -10.14 -8.78
N TRP A 69 1.91 -10.48 -7.50
CA TRP A 69 3.08 -10.20 -6.67
C TRP A 69 4.36 -10.87 -7.22
N SER A 70 4.28 -12.16 -7.56
CA SER A 70 5.42 -12.93 -8.09
C SER A 70 5.91 -12.47 -9.48
N LYS A 71 5.15 -11.64 -10.21
CA LYS A 71 5.62 -11.04 -11.47
C LYS A 71 6.60 -9.89 -11.26
N LEU A 72 6.63 -9.31 -10.06
CA LEU A 72 7.59 -8.28 -9.74
C LEU A 72 8.97 -8.91 -9.55
N ASN A 73 10.00 -8.23 -10.05
CA ASN A 73 11.38 -8.63 -9.75
C ASN A 73 11.66 -8.53 -8.24
N VAL A 74 12.66 -9.28 -7.77
CA VAL A 74 12.99 -9.39 -6.34
C VAL A 74 13.35 -8.04 -5.73
N GLU A 75 14.08 -7.21 -6.47
CA GLU A 75 14.51 -5.86 -6.02
C GLU A 75 13.31 -4.96 -5.70
N LEU A 76 12.32 -4.90 -6.60
CA LEU A 76 11.10 -4.12 -6.41
C LEU A 76 10.25 -4.68 -5.27
N ARG A 77 10.16 -6.02 -5.14
CA ARG A 77 9.47 -6.64 -4.00
C ARG A 77 10.11 -6.22 -2.67
N ASN A 78 11.43 -6.28 -2.57
CA ASN A 78 12.17 -5.89 -1.36
C ASN A 78 11.97 -4.41 -1.02
N ARG A 79 12.01 -3.52 -2.02
CA ARG A 79 11.70 -2.08 -1.83
C ARG A 79 10.29 -1.85 -1.32
N ILE A 80 9.28 -2.52 -1.88
CA ILE A 80 7.89 -2.40 -1.44
C ILE A 80 7.74 -2.91 0.00
N LYS A 81 8.35 -4.06 0.32
CA LYS A 81 8.33 -4.65 1.67
C LYS A 81 8.87 -3.66 2.70
N GLN A 82 10.08 -3.16 2.49
CA GLN A 82 10.71 -2.19 3.41
C GLN A 82 9.91 -0.89 3.51
N GLY A 83 9.51 -0.32 2.36
CA GLY A 83 8.78 0.94 2.31
C GLY A 83 7.42 0.87 3.02
N MET A 84 6.69 -0.24 2.91
CA MET A 84 5.37 -0.36 3.55
C MET A 84 5.47 -0.61 5.06
N LEU A 85 6.49 -1.31 5.55
CA LEU A 85 6.75 -1.40 6.99
C LEU A 85 7.01 -0.01 7.58
N GLN A 86 7.87 0.77 6.92
CA GLN A 86 8.16 2.14 7.35
C GLN A 86 6.93 3.05 7.24
N ALA A 87 6.14 2.92 6.18
CA ALA A 87 4.89 3.65 6.02
C ALA A 87 3.90 3.35 7.15
N LEU A 88 3.80 2.10 7.59
CA LEU A 88 2.89 1.72 8.67
C LEU A 88 3.28 2.34 10.02
N VAL A 89 4.59 2.43 10.31
CA VAL A 89 5.11 3.04 11.54
C VAL A 89 4.88 4.55 11.54
N ASN A 90 5.13 5.21 10.41
CA ASN A 90 5.10 6.67 10.31
C ASN A 90 3.70 7.26 10.10
N GLU A 91 2.76 6.49 9.56
CA GLU A 91 1.39 6.95 9.34
C GLU A 91 0.72 7.25 10.68
N GLN A 92 -0.14 8.26 10.74
CA GLN A 92 -0.87 8.65 11.95
C GLN A 92 -2.38 8.37 11.81
N GLU A 93 -2.86 8.37 10.58
CA GLU A 93 -4.27 8.21 10.27
C GLU A 93 -4.69 6.75 10.34
N ARG A 94 -5.57 6.41 11.30
CA ARG A 94 -5.99 5.04 11.59
C ARG A 94 -6.48 4.28 10.35
N LEU A 95 -7.24 4.95 9.49
CA LEU A 95 -7.79 4.36 8.26
C LEU A 95 -6.70 4.04 7.23
N VAL A 96 -5.66 4.87 7.15
CA VAL A 96 -4.51 4.63 6.26
C VAL A 96 -3.63 3.54 6.85
N LYS A 97 -3.30 3.58 8.15
CA LYS A 97 -2.58 2.52 8.86
C LYS A 97 -3.22 1.16 8.62
N ASN A 98 -4.55 1.05 8.79
CA ASN A 98 -5.30 -0.18 8.52
C ASN A 98 -5.15 -0.66 7.07
N ALA A 99 -5.23 0.24 6.08
CA ALA A 99 -5.10 -0.13 4.68
C ALA A 99 -3.70 -0.64 4.35
N VAL A 100 -2.65 -0.03 4.92
CA VAL A 100 -1.25 -0.45 4.78
C VAL A 100 -1.01 -1.80 5.49
N ALA A 101 -1.51 -1.97 6.72
CA ALA A 101 -1.40 -3.22 7.46
C ALA A 101 -2.08 -4.39 6.73
N GLN A 102 -3.28 -4.18 6.18
CA GLN A 102 -3.96 -5.19 5.35
C GLN A 102 -3.14 -5.56 4.10
N PHE A 103 -2.43 -4.60 3.51
CA PHE A 103 -1.53 -4.90 2.40
C PHE A 103 -0.34 -5.76 2.85
N ILE A 104 0.33 -5.35 3.93
CA ILE A 104 1.46 -6.08 4.52
C ILE A 104 1.07 -7.51 4.87
N GLY A 105 -0.06 -7.72 5.56
CA GLY A 105 -0.52 -9.06 5.94
C GLY A 105 -0.76 -9.97 4.73
N ILE A 106 -1.33 -9.44 3.64
CA ILE A 106 -1.51 -10.21 2.41
C ILE A 106 -0.17 -10.57 1.76
N ILE A 107 0.79 -9.64 1.70
CA ILE A 107 2.11 -9.93 1.14
C ILE A 107 2.90 -10.90 2.04
N GLY A 108 2.82 -10.73 3.36
CA GLY A 108 3.38 -11.66 4.33
C GLY A 108 2.91 -13.09 4.10
N LYS A 109 1.60 -13.29 3.89
CA LYS A 109 1.05 -14.60 3.54
C LYS A 109 1.66 -15.20 2.25
N HIS A 110 2.00 -14.37 1.27
CA HIS A 110 2.60 -14.85 0.02
C HIS A 110 4.07 -15.21 0.17
N GLU A 111 4.81 -14.49 1.01
CA GLU A 111 6.26 -14.66 1.23
C GLU A 111 6.58 -15.71 2.31
N PHE A 112 5.63 -16.03 3.21
CA PHE A 112 5.80 -16.98 4.31
C PHE A 112 6.23 -18.39 3.88
N PRO A 113 5.63 -19.04 2.85
CA PRO A 113 6.02 -20.40 2.46
C PRO A 113 7.47 -20.52 2.00
N ASP A 114 8.01 -19.44 1.44
CA ASP A 114 9.35 -19.40 0.85
C ASP A 114 10.38 -18.72 1.78
N ASN A 115 9.95 -18.31 2.99
CA ASN A 115 10.74 -17.55 3.98
C ASN A 115 11.51 -16.35 3.38
N THR A 116 10.87 -15.64 2.45
CA THR A 116 11.50 -14.54 1.67
C THR A 116 11.36 -13.17 2.33
N TRP A 117 10.69 -13.11 3.49
CA TRP A 117 10.50 -11.88 4.27
C TRP A 117 10.56 -12.14 5.79
N PRO A 118 11.69 -12.60 6.34
CA PRO A 118 11.82 -12.92 7.76
C PRO A 118 11.57 -11.72 8.68
N GLU A 119 11.85 -10.50 8.22
CA GLU A 119 11.73 -9.25 8.98
C GLU A 119 10.27 -8.96 9.40
N ILE A 120 9.28 -9.51 8.69
CA ILE A 120 7.87 -9.31 9.02
C ILE A 120 7.52 -9.86 10.40
N LEU A 121 8.15 -10.96 10.85
CA LEU A 121 7.88 -11.57 12.14
C LEU A 121 8.41 -10.70 13.29
N GLN A 122 9.61 -10.16 13.13
CA GLN A 122 10.19 -9.20 14.09
C GLN A 122 9.34 -7.93 14.17
N PHE A 123 8.82 -7.49 13.02
CA PHE A 123 7.94 -6.34 12.96
C PHE A 123 6.61 -6.59 13.70
N VAL A 124 5.95 -7.73 13.45
CA VAL A 124 4.73 -8.13 14.16
C VAL A 124 4.96 -8.19 15.68
N HIS A 125 6.07 -8.79 16.12
CA HIS A 125 6.43 -8.82 17.55
C HIS A 125 6.63 -7.41 18.14
N THR A 126 7.19 -6.49 17.36
CA THR A 126 7.34 -5.09 17.79
C THR A 126 5.98 -4.41 17.97
N LEU A 127 5.04 -4.66 17.05
CA LEU A 127 3.69 -4.11 17.14
C LEU A 127 2.90 -4.65 18.35
N THR A 128 2.96 -5.96 18.62
CA THR A 128 2.29 -6.56 19.79
C THR A 128 2.86 -6.09 21.12
N SER A 129 4.11 -5.64 21.12
CA SER A 129 4.82 -5.11 22.30
C SER A 129 4.70 -3.58 22.45
N SER A 130 4.07 -2.88 21.50
CA SER A 130 3.90 -1.42 21.53
C SER A 130 2.97 -0.97 22.65
N ASP A 131 3.23 0.17 23.30
CA ASP A 131 2.32 0.72 24.32
C ASP A 131 0.99 1.23 23.72
N THR A 132 0.94 1.46 22.41
CA THR A 132 -0.28 1.88 21.71
C THR A 132 -1.22 0.70 21.50
N ILE A 133 -2.43 0.75 22.09
CA ILE A 133 -3.46 -0.30 21.91
C ILE A 133 -3.71 -0.59 20.43
N PHE A 134 -3.77 0.45 19.61
CA PHE A 134 -4.00 0.30 18.17
C PHE A 134 -2.86 -0.43 17.45
N ASP A 135 -1.60 -0.20 17.83
CA ASP A 135 -0.48 -0.92 17.24
C ASP A 135 -0.49 -2.39 17.69
N LYS A 136 -0.88 -2.68 18.95
CA LYS A 136 -1.09 -4.06 19.42
C LYS A 136 -2.16 -4.78 18.59
N GLU A 137 -3.29 -4.12 18.32
CA GLU A 137 -4.37 -4.67 17.48
C GLU A 137 -3.90 -5.03 16.07
N LEU A 138 -2.96 -4.28 15.50
CA LEU A 138 -2.42 -4.57 14.17
C LEU A 138 -1.42 -5.74 14.15
N GLY A 139 -0.80 -6.05 15.28
CA GLY A 139 0.14 -7.17 15.42
C GLY A 139 -0.53 -8.52 15.72
N MET A 140 -1.82 -8.55 16.08
CA MET A 140 -2.57 -9.77 16.39
C MET A 140 -3.36 -10.29 15.19
#